data_AF-A0ABD6DEC3-F1
#
_entry.id   AF-A0ABD6DEC3-F1
#
_cell.length_a   1.000
_cell.length_b   1.000
_cell.length_c   1.000
_cell.angle_alpha   90.00
_cell.angle_beta   90.00
_cell.angle_gamma   90.00
#
_symmetry.space_group_name_H-M   'P 1'
#
loop_
_entity.id
_entity.type
_entity.pdbx_description
1 polymer ?
#
loop_
_entity_poly.entity_id
_entity_poly.type
_entity_poly.pdbx_seq_one_letter_code
_entity_poly.pdbx_strand_id
1 'polypeptide(L)'
;MSESSTTIGDFELAGVPTSVEQISESASAHVLEAFTALSSWGTAVTINEMDEPLLVGAKTDGHTESYRLYHGPSADHGLQFAGVLAHSHSYSDDIPDRVGFVPAGDGPDEPTEVAPVETLDVTDHDRTDRLDKLLPYIRTEITDSDWVNGRGDTTYPEWGQAVRRMAEFMRDDLDTELAFDRQLLRLPRVEHALGRYPIDAGGILTQFSNTIDQKSKLDHHNVSPEAFRELLFAFATHHDITGEGE
;
A
#
# COMPACT_ATOMS: atom_id res chain seq x y z
N MET A 1 18.42 -24.99 34.90
CA MET A 1 18.82 -23.64 34.48
C MET A 1 18.18 -23.44 33.12
N SER A 2 17.13 -22.63 33.07
CA SER A 2 16.39 -22.33 31.85
C SER A 2 17.11 -21.19 31.15
N GLU A 3 17.57 -21.42 29.93
CA GLU A 3 18.01 -20.35 29.03
C GLU A 3 16.89 -20.07 28.03
N SER A 4 16.71 -18.77 27.82
CA SER A 4 15.51 -18.12 27.34
C SER A 4 15.06 -18.58 25.95
N SER A 5 13.76 -18.85 25.88
CA SER A 5 12.98 -18.90 24.66
C SER A 5 13.19 -17.60 23.86
N THR A 6 13.83 -17.68 22.71
CA THR A 6 13.75 -16.67 21.63
C THR A 6 12.31 -16.63 21.15
N THR A 7 11.48 -15.85 21.84
CA THR A 7 10.14 -15.50 21.41
C THR A 7 10.22 -14.70 20.12
N ILE A 8 9.25 -14.99 19.25
CA ILE A 8 8.91 -14.48 17.92
C ILE A 8 8.91 -12.93 17.74
N GLY A 9 9.36 -12.14 18.72
CA GLY A 9 9.28 -10.68 18.76
C GLY A 9 10.47 -9.88 18.20
N ASP A 10 11.53 -10.53 17.69
CA ASP A 10 12.73 -9.82 17.16
C ASP A 10 12.74 -9.65 15.62
N PHE A 11 11.57 -9.68 14.96
CA PHE A 11 11.50 -9.73 13.48
C PHE A 11 10.85 -8.54 12.77
N GLU A 12 10.37 -7.52 13.46
CA GLU A 12 9.83 -6.30 12.86
C GLU A 12 10.88 -5.16 12.94
N LEU A 13 10.64 -4.00 12.34
CA LEU A 13 11.55 -2.85 12.25
C LEU A 13 12.53 -2.85 11.05
N ALA A 14 11.99 -2.91 9.83
CA ALA A 14 12.50 -2.06 8.75
C ALA A 14 11.40 -1.03 8.47
N GLY A 15 11.68 0.26 8.72
CA GLY A 15 10.71 1.35 8.55
C GLY A 15 9.68 1.53 9.66
N VAL A 16 9.84 0.89 10.83
CA VAL A 16 9.00 1.17 12.00
C VAL A 16 9.61 2.37 12.74
N PRO A 17 8.79 3.32 13.25
CA PRO A 17 9.31 4.46 13.97
C PRO A 17 10.24 4.00 15.08
N THR A 18 11.30 4.76 15.36
CA THR A 18 12.05 4.75 16.62
C THR A 18 11.20 5.28 17.80
N SER A 19 9.89 5.00 17.74
CA SER A 19 8.73 5.29 18.58
C SER A 19 8.15 6.71 18.49
N VAL A 20 6.92 6.80 17.98
CA VAL A 20 5.99 7.95 18.16
C VAL A 20 5.86 8.33 19.64
N GLU A 21 6.20 7.42 20.54
CA GLU A 21 6.32 7.64 21.98
C GLU A 21 7.35 8.72 22.38
N GLN A 22 8.27 9.09 21.49
CA GLN A 22 9.21 10.20 21.69
C GLN A 22 8.55 11.57 21.56
N ILE A 23 7.36 11.65 20.95
CA ILE A 23 6.59 12.90 20.86
C ILE A 23 6.11 13.25 22.27
N SER A 24 6.50 14.43 22.76
CA SER A 24 6.17 14.87 24.12
C SER A 24 4.71 15.29 24.27
N GLU A 25 4.05 15.69 23.19
CA GLU A 25 2.73 16.31 23.18
C GLU A 25 1.62 15.30 22.86
N SER A 26 0.45 15.49 23.47
CA SER A 26 -0.77 14.73 23.16
C SER A 26 -1.33 15.17 21.82
N ALA A 27 -1.77 14.22 20.99
CA ALA A 27 -2.54 14.55 19.80
C ALA A 27 -3.86 15.26 20.18
N SER A 28 -4.27 16.23 19.36
CA SER A 28 -5.57 16.88 19.56
C SER A 28 -6.72 15.90 19.28
N ALA A 29 -7.89 16.12 19.90
CA ALA A 29 -9.06 15.27 19.65
C ALA A 29 -9.43 15.20 18.16
N HIS A 30 -9.29 16.31 17.44
CA HIS A 30 -9.54 16.36 16.01
C HIS A 30 -8.59 15.46 15.20
N VAL A 31 -7.28 15.44 15.54
CA VAL A 31 -6.30 14.56 14.90
C VAL A 31 -6.59 13.09 15.20
N LEU A 32 -7.01 12.75 16.41
CA LEU A 32 -7.38 11.38 16.78
C LEU A 32 -8.65 10.91 16.05
N GLU A 33 -9.67 11.76 15.97
CA GLU A 33 -10.90 11.50 15.21
C GLU A 33 -10.59 11.28 13.72
N ALA A 34 -9.77 12.15 13.12
CA ALA A 34 -9.31 12.02 11.75
C ALA A 34 -8.52 10.73 11.51
N PHE A 35 -7.58 10.39 12.39
CA PHE A 35 -6.79 9.16 12.30
C PHE A 35 -7.68 7.90 12.38
N THR A 36 -8.69 7.91 13.25
CA THR A 36 -9.63 6.79 13.40
C THR A 36 -10.56 6.64 12.19
N ALA A 37 -10.80 7.72 11.45
CA ALA A 37 -11.63 7.72 10.25
C ALA A 37 -10.90 7.21 8.99
N LEU A 38 -9.59 6.95 9.06
CA LEU A 38 -8.81 6.50 7.91
C LEU A 38 -9.27 5.14 7.41
N SER A 39 -9.41 5.04 6.09
CA SER A 39 -9.72 3.80 5.40
C SER A 39 -8.54 3.41 4.50
N SER A 40 -8.02 2.20 4.73
CA SER A 40 -6.93 1.65 3.91
C SER A 40 -7.36 1.65 2.45
N TRP A 41 -6.53 2.20 1.58
CA TRP A 41 -6.78 2.24 0.14
C TRP A 41 -8.01 3.06 -0.29
N GLY A 42 -8.70 3.76 0.61
CA GLY A 42 -9.92 4.53 0.33
C GLY A 42 -9.85 6.00 0.72
N THR A 43 -8.78 6.40 1.42
CA THR A 43 -8.60 7.76 1.91
C THR A 43 -7.24 8.32 1.50
N ALA A 44 -7.18 9.64 1.42
CA ALA A 44 -5.96 10.42 1.38
C ALA A 44 -5.92 11.36 2.58
N VAL A 45 -4.72 11.76 3.00
CA VAL A 45 -4.49 12.65 4.13
C VAL A 45 -3.61 13.81 3.77
N THR A 46 -3.94 15.01 4.27
CA THR A 46 -3.02 16.15 4.30
C THR A 46 -2.55 16.31 5.75
N ILE A 47 -1.23 16.31 5.96
CA ILE A 47 -0.61 16.35 7.28
C ILE A 47 0.06 17.71 7.46
N ASN A 48 -0.25 18.41 8.55
CA ASN A 48 0.34 19.72 8.87
C ASN A 48 0.22 20.70 7.66
N GLU A 49 1.31 21.36 7.29
CA GLU A 49 1.40 22.28 6.15
C GLU A 49 1.97 21.60 4.89
N MET A 50 1.82 20.27 4.74
CA MET A 50 2.24 19.60 3.50
C MET A 50 1.42 20.08 2.30
N ASP A 51 2.11 20.37 1.20
CA ASP A 51 1.51 20.95 -0.01
C ASP A 51 0.65 19.97 -0.84
N GLU A 52 0.61 18.69 -0.44
CA GLU A 52 -0.14 17.67 -1.16
C GLU A 52 -0.80 16.61 -0.27
N PRO A 53 -1.92 16.02 -0.72
CA PRO A 53 -2.53 14.88 -0.06
C PRO A 53 -1.77 13.58 -0.37
N LEU A 54 -1.50 12.79 0.67
CA LEU A 54 -0.88 11.47 0.59
C LEU A 54 -1.93 10.37 0.63
N LEU A 55 -1.81 9.37 -0.24
CA LEU A 55 -2.69 8.20 -0.31
C LEU A 55 -2.43 7.24 0.86
N VAL A 56 -3.50 6.81 1.54
CA VAL A 56 -3.43 5.89 2.68
C VAL A 56 -3.39 4.45 2.18
N GLY A 57 -2.33 3.73 2.51
CA GLY A 57 -2.13 2.33 2.19
C GLY A 57 -2.59 1.35 3.25
N ALA A 58 -1.98 0.16 3.23
CA ALA A 58 -2.27 -0.88 4.21
C ALA A 58 -1.86 -0.48 5.63
N LYS A 59 -2.66 -0.94 6.59
CA LYS A 59 -2.33 -0.90 8.01
C LYS A 59 -1.17 -1.87 8.31
N THR A 60 -0.13 -1.41 8.99
CA THR A 60 1.11 -2.17 9.19
C THR A 60 1.08 -3.19 10.32
N ASP A 61 0.29 -2.98 11.38
CA ASP A 61 0.06 -4.00 12.42
C ASP A 61 -1.23 -3.73 13.26
N GLY A 62 -1.53 -4.63 14.21
CA GLY A 62 -2.68 -4.53 15.13
C GLY A 62 -2.37 -4.04 16.55
N HIS A 63 -1.11 -3.74 16.88
CA HIS A 63 -0.68 -3.28 18.21
C HIS A 63 -0.38 -1.77 18.25
N THR A 64 0.11 -1.23 17.14
CA THR A 64 0.38 0.17 16.83
C THR A 64 -0.40 0.49 15.57
N GLU A 65 -1.53 1.21 15.71
CA GLU A 65 -2.29 1.58 14.53
C GLU A 65 -1.45 2.50 13.66
N SER A 66 -1.03 2.01 12.50
CA SER A 66 -0.09 2.69 11.63
C SER A 66 -0.43 2.41 10.17
N TYR A 67 -0.24 3.41 9.34
CA TYR A 67 -0.55 3.37 7.91
C TYR A 67 0.67 3.80 7.10
N ARG A 68 0.99 3.04 6.06
CA ARG A 68 1.94 3.49 5.03
C ARG A 68 1.26 4.53 4.15
N LEU A 69 1.94 5.64 3.91
CA LEU A 69 1.47 6.72 3.05
C LEU A 69 2.28 6.76 1.75
N TYR A 70 1.61 7.11 0.66
CA TYR A 70 2.21 7.16 -0.68
C TYR A 70 1.85 8.49 -1.34
N HIS A 71 2.78 9.02 -2.13
CA HIS A 71 2.52 10.18 -2.97
C HIS A 71 1.46 9.85 -4.05
N GLY A 72 0.73 10.87 -4.50
CA GLY A 72 -0.30 10.74 -5.52
C GLY A 72 0.26 10.68 -6.96
N PRO A 73 -0.54 10.25 -7.96
CA PRO A 73 -0.09 10.20 -9.36
C PRO A 73 0.31 11.57 -9.93
N SER A 74 -0.21 12.65 -9.35
CA SER A 74 0.05 14.04 -9.77
C SER A 74 1.23 14.70 -9.04
N ALA A 75 1.85 13.99 -8.09
CA ALA A 75 2.97 14.50 -7.32
C ALA A 75 4.25 14.57 -8.17
N ASP A 76 5.12 15.54 -7.90
CA ASP A 76 6.44 15.63 -8.53
C ASP A 76 7.32 14.40 -8.23
N HIS A 77 7.04 13.72 -7.12
CA HIS A 77 7.72 12.50 -6.67
C HIS A 77 7.09 11.20 -7.20
N GLY A 78 6.05 11.29 -8.05
CA GLY A 78 5.31 10.12 -8.52
C GLY A 78 4.63 9.37 -7.38
N LEU A 79 4.43 8.06 -7.50
CA LEU A 79 3.68 7.25 -6.52
C LEU A 79 4.57 6.68 -5.41
N GLN A 80 5.71 7.30 -5.13
CA GLN A 80 6.69 6.78 -4.20
C GLN A 80 6.14 6.70 -2.76
N PHE A 81 6.79 5.89 -1.93
CA PHE A 81 6.48 5.81 -0.51
C PHE A 81 6.84 7.13 0.18
N ALA A 82 5.88 7.75 0.84
CA ALA A 82 6.03 9.07 1.47
C ALA A 82 6.42 8.97 2.95
N GLY A 83 6.02 7.89 3.63
CA GLY A 83 6.29 7.70 5.05
C GLY A 83 5.23 6.88 5.78
N VAL A 84 5.31 6.85 7.10
CA VAL A 84 4.36 6.15 7.98
C VAL A 84 3.65 7.15 8.87
N LEU A 85 2.32 7.11 8.86
CA LEU A 85 1.49 7.78 9.86
C LEU A 85 1.15 6.78 10.97
N ALA A 86 1.56 7.07 12.19
CA ALA A 86 1.45 6.12 13.30
C ALA A 86 0.78 6.75 14.53
N HIS A 87 -0.07 5.96 15.17
CA HIS A 87 -0.76 6.28 16.40
C HIS A 87 -0.22 5.39 17.53
N SER A 88 0.34 6.03 18.56
CA SER A 88 0.69 5.39 19.81
C SER A 88 -0.46 5.57 20.78
N HIS A 89 -1.19 4.48 21.00
CA HIS A 89 -2.31 4.41 21.93
C HIS A 89 -1.85 3.88 23.29
N SER A 90 -2.25 4.53 24.37
CA SER A 90 -2.01 4.05 25.73
C SER A 90 -3.29 3.56 26.39
N TYR A 91 -3.25 2.35 26.97
CA TYR A 91 -4.35 1.79 27.76
C TYR A 91 -4.46 2.37 29.18
N SER A 92 -3.52 3.23 29.59
CA SER A 92 -3.57 3.95 30.88
C SER A 92 -3.72 5.45 30.65
N ASP A 93 -4.60 6.09 31.44
CA ASP A 93 -4.87 7.54 31.41
C ASP A 93 -3.62 8.42 31.65
N ASP A 94 -2.52 7.83 32.14
CA ASP A 94 -1.27 8.52 32.47
C ASP A 94 -0.37 8.82 31.27
N ILE A 95 -0.60 8.20 30.10
CA ILE A 95 0.16 8.46 28.87
C ILE A 95 -0.82 8.95 27.81
N PRO A 96 -0.65 10.18 27.28
CA PRO A 96 -1.55 10.70 26.26
C PRO A 96 -1.37 9.98 24.92
N ASP A 97 -2.47 9.83 24.18
CA ASP A 97 -2.44 9.35 22.80
C ASP A 97 -1.64 10.31 21.90
N ARG A 98 -0.85 9.76 20.98
CA ARG A 98 0.07 10.51 20.12
C ARG A 98 -0.07 10.05 18.68
N VAL A 99 -0.10 11.01 17.76
CA VAL A 99 -0.05 10.74 16.32
C VAL A 99 1.18 11.42 15.75
N GLY A 100 1.99 10.64 15.05
CA GLY A 100 3.24 11.09 14.44
C GLY A 100 3.33 10.68 12.99
N PHE A 101 3.99 11.51 12.19
CA PHE A 101 4.38 11.19 10.83
C PHE A 101 5.89 10.96 10.77
N VAL A 102 6.27 9.82 10.22
CA VAL A 102 7.66 9.45 9.95
C VAL A 102 7.86 9.51 8.45
N PRO A 103 8.51 10.55 7.90
CA PRO A 103 8.75 10.64 6.47
C PRO A 103 9.64 9.48 6.01
N ALA A 104 9.53 9.12 4.74
CA ALA A 104 10.51 8.24 4.10
C ALA A 104 11.88 8.95 4.10
N GLY A 105 12.93 8.23 4.49
CA GLY A 105 14.31 8.71 4.35
C GLY A 105 14.83 8.51 2.93
N ASP A 106 15.97 9.12 2.60
CA ASP A 106 16.63 8.95 1.29
C ASP A 106 17.26 7.54 1.15
N GLY A 107 17.29 6.76 2.24
CA GLY A 107 17.76 5.38 2.26
C GLY A 107 17.25 4.58 3.45
N PRO A 108 17.45 3.25 3.44
CA PRO A 108 16.92 2.32 4.45
C PRO A 108 17.52 2.52 5.85
N ASP A 109 18.75 3.06 5.93
CA ASP A 109 19.51 3.24 7.17
C ASP A 109 19.61 4.71 7.60
N GLU A 110 18.92 5.62 6.91
CA GLU A 110 18.97 7.04 7.25
C GLU A 110 18.05 7.34 8.44
N PRO A 111 18.54 8.05 9.48
CA PRO A 111 17.69 8.46 10.58
C PRO A 111 16.66 9.48 10.09
N THR A 112 15.38 9.16 10.22
CA THR A 112 14.28 10.10 9.98
C THR A 112 13.77 10.64 11.32
N GLU A 113 13.52 11.94 11.36
CA GLU A 113 12.93 12.59 12.54
C GLU A 113 11.41 12.42 12.51
N VAL A 114 10.84 11.96 13.62
CA VAL A 114 9.38 11.85 13.78
C VAL A 114 8.81 13.24 14.00
N ALA A 115 7.89 13.67 13.14
CA ALA A 115 7.20 14.94 13.28
C ALA A 115 5.84 14.75 14.00
N PRO A 116 5.48 15.61 14.98
CA PRO A 116 4.15 15.63 15.54
C PRO A 116 3.12 16.02 14.46
N VAL A 117 1.94 15.42 14.54
CA VAL A 117 0.80 15.77 13.69
C VAL A 117 -0.11 16.74 14.44
N GLU A 118 -0.08 18.00 14.03
CA GLU A 118 -0.89 19.08 14.59
C GLU A 118 -2.23 19.21 13.84
N THR A 119 -2.21 19.04 12.52
CA THR A 119 -3.41 18.99 11.66
C THR A 119 -3.39 17.74 10.79
N LEU A 120 -4.57 17.12 10.65
CA LEU A 120 -4.76 15.92 9.82
C LEU A 120 -6.11 16.01 9.13
N ASP A 121 -6.10 16.38 7.85
CA ASP A 121 -7.30 16.46 7.03
C ASP A 121 -7.47 15.18 6.21
N VAL A 122 -8.63 14.55 6.29
CA VAL A 122 -8.94 13.29 5.59
C VAL A 122 -9.88 13.56 4.42
N THR A 123 -9.54 13.00 3.26
CA THR A 123 -10.37 13.06 2.05
C THR A 123 -10.61 11.67 1.50
N ASP A 124 -11.87 11.30 1.31
CA ASP A 124 -12.24 10.04 0.66
C ASP A 124 -11.95 10.08 -0.85
N HIS A 125 -11.60 8.94 -1.43
CA HIS A 125 -11.45 8.80 -2.88
C HIS A 125 -11.98 7.43 -3.37
N ASP A 126 -12.35 7.36 -4.65
CA ASP A 126 -13.01 6.18 -5.24
C ASP A 126 -12.06 5.26 -6.04
N ARG A 127 -10.74 5.47 -5.95
CA ARG A 127 -9.74 4.75 -6.76
C ARG A 127 -9.83 3.22 -6.61
N THR A 128 -10.02 2.71 -5.40
CA THR A 128 -10.18 1.26 -5.16
C THR A 128 -11.47 0.73 -5.77
N ASP A 129 -12.60 1.43 -5.56
CA ASP A 129 -13.90 1.05 -6.13
C ASP A 129 -13.89 1.06 -7.66
N ARG A 130 -13.19 2.02 -8.27
CA ARG A 130 -12.99 2.08 -9.72
C ARG A 130 -12.18 0.89 -10.21
N LEU A 131 -11.09 0.53 -9.52
CA LEU A 131 -10.31 -0.64 -9.88
C LEU A 131 -11.12 -1.93 -9.70
N ASP A 132 -11.94 -2.04 -8.66
CA ASP A 132 -12.82 -3.20 -8.43
C ASP A 132 -13.77 -3.48 -9.59
N LYS A 133 -14.31 -2.43 -10.21
CA LYS A 133 -15.16 -2.57 -11.39
C LYS A 133 -14.40 -3.06 -12.62
N LEU A 134 -13.13 -2.66 -12.77
CA LEU A 134 -12.29 -3.04 -13.90
C LEU A 134 -11.64 -4.41 -13.75
N LEU A 135 -11.37 -4.82 -12.51
CA LEU A 135 -10.58 -6.02 -12.20
C LEU A 135 -11.07 -7.31 -12.87
N PRO A 136 -12.38 -7.64 -12.88
CA PRO A 136 -12.86 -8.83 -13.60
C PRO A 136 -12.51 -8.81 -15.09
N TYR A 137 -12.59 -7.65 -15.74
CA TYR A 137 -12.28 -7.51 -17.15
C TYR A 137 -10.77 -7.56 -17.39
N ILE A 138 -9.97 -6.88 -16.56
CA ILE A 138 -8.50 -6.98 -16.59
C ILE A 138 -8.07 -8.44 -16.43
N ARG A 139 -8.63 -9.15 -15.45
CA ARG A 139 -8.34 -10.58 -15.22
C ARG A 139 -8.70 -11.44 -16.42
N THR A 140 -9.84 -11.17 -17.04
CA THR A 140 -10.26 -11.85 -18.26
C THR A 140 -9.25 -11.64 -19.39
N GLU A 141 -8.81 -10.40 -19.59
CA GLU A 141 -7.82 -10.04 -20.60
C GLU A 141 -6.44 -10.66 -20.33
N ILE A 142 -6.00 -10.77 -19.08
CA ILE A 142 -4.65 -11.30 -18.77
C ILE A 142 -4.61 -12.84 -18.63
N THR A 143 -5.72 -13.51 -18.29
CA THR A 143 -5.77 -14.97 -18.14
C THR A 143 -6.46 -15.71 -19.28
N ASP A 144 -7.12 -15.02 -20.21
CA ASP A 144 -8.03 -15.61 -21.23
C ASP A 144 -9.20 -16.43 -20.64
N SER A 145 -9.61 -16.13 -19.41
CA SER A 145 -10.70 -16.86 -18.72
C SER A 145 -11.81 -15.91 -18.31
N ASP A 146 -13.08 -16.32 -18.33
CA ASP A 146 -14.18 -15.42 -17.96
C ASP A 146 -14.25 -15.19 -16.43
N TRP A 147 -13.82 -14.01 -16.00
CA TRP A 147 -13.94 -13.51 -14.63
C TRP A 147 -15.12 -12.56 -14.42
N VAL A 148 -15.79 -12.14 -15.50
CA VAL A 148 -16.93 -11.21 -15.45
C VAL A 148 -18.20 -11.97 -15.05
N ASN A 149 -18.40 -13.16 -15.63
CA ASN A 149 -19.57 -14.00 -15.35
C ASN A 149 -19.26 -15.20 -14.42
N GLY A 150 -18.02 -15.30 -13.93
CA GLY A 150 -17.55 -16.43 -13.13
C GLY A 150 -16.31 -16.09 -12.31
N ARG A 151 -15.74 -17.09 -11.62
CA ARG A 151 -14.51 -16.89 -10.82
C ARG A 151 -13.22 -17.02 -11.63
N GLY A 152 -13.31 -17.13 -12.96
CA GLY A 152 -12.21 -17.53 -13.84
C GLY A 152 -11.63 -18.88 -13.43
N ASP A 153 -12.04 -19.98 -14.07
CA ASP A 153 -11.51 -21.32 -13.81
C ASP A 153 -10.07 -21.49 -14.33
N THR A 154 -9.16 -20.70 -13.77
CA THR A 154 -7.78 -20.58 -14.19
C THR A 154 -6.91 -21.70 -13.62
N THR A 155 -5.94 -22.09 -14.42
CA THR A 155 -4.93 -23.11 -14.16
C THR A 155 -3.56 -22.47 -13.94
N TYR A 156 -2.62 -23.23 -13.36
CA TYR A 156 -1.27 -22.74 -13.08
C TYR A 156 -0.57 -22.08 -14.30
N PRO A 157 -0.68 -22.59 -15.54
CA PRO A 157 -0.18 -21.89 -16.72
C PRO A 157 -0.79 -20.51 -16.96
N GLU A 158 -2.11 -20.35 -16.75
CA GLU A 158 -2.83 -19.08 -16.94
C GLU A 158 -2.41 -18.04 -15.89
N TRP A 159 -2.04 -18.47 -14.68
CA TRP A 159 -1.51 -17.57 -13.64
C TRP A 159 -0.16 -16.99 -14.06
N GLY A 160 0.75 -17.84 -14.53
CA GLY A 160 2.06 -17.42 -15.04
C GLY A 160 1.93 -16.56 -16.30
N GLN A 161 0.94 -16.84 -17.16
CA GLN A 161 0.61 -16.03 -18.33
C GLN A 161 0.14 -14.63 -17.95
N ALA A 162 -0.75 -14.50 -16.96
CA ALA A 162 -1.24 -13.21 -16.49
C ALA A 162 -0.11 -12.28 -16.03
N VAL A 163 0.81 -12.83 -15.23
CA VAL A 163 2.01 -12.10 -14.79
C VAL A 163 2.92 -11.73 -15.96
N ARG A 164 3.09 -12.63 -16.92
CA ARG A 164 3.91 -12.36 -18.12
C ARG A 164 3.32 -11.22 -18.94
N ARG A 165 2.01 -11.25 -19.25
CA ARG A 165 1.35 -10.19 -20.02
C ARG A 165 1.48 -8.84 -19.33
N MET A 166 1.28 -8.79 -18.02
CA MET A 166 1.44 -7.56 -17.25
C MET A 166 2.89 -7.05 -17.25
N ALA A 167 3.87 -7.94 -17.14
CA ALA A 167 5.28 -7.59 -17.19
C ALA A 167 5.76 -7.19 -18.60
N GLU A 168 5.13 -7.72 -19.65
CA GLU A 168 5.36 -7.33 -21.06
C GLU A 168 4.78 -5.95 -21.32
N PHE A 169 3.52 -5.70 -20.93
CA PHE A 169 2.90 -4.37 -21.00
C PHE A 169 3.76 -3.31 -20.29
N MET A 170 4.19 -3.58 -19.05
CA MET A 170 5.07 -2.67 -18.30
C MET A 170 6.41 -2.40 -18.99
N ARG A 171 6.90 -3.31 -19.84
CA ARG A 171 8.20 -3.17 -20.53
C ARG A 171 8.05 -2.48 -21.88
N ASP A 172 7.02 -2.84 -22.64
CA ASP A 172 6.93 -2.59 -24.07
C ASP A 172 5.94 -1.46 -24.40
N ASP A 173 4.91 -1.25 -23.56
CA ASP A 173 3.76 -0.39 -23.86
C ASP A 173 3.50 0.71 -22.83
N LEU A 174 4.14 0.64 -21.65
CA LEU A 174 3.99 1.63 -20.60
C LEU A 174 5.03 2.76 -20.74
N ASP A 175 4.55 3.99 -20.95
CA ASP A 175 5.39 5.18 -21.12
C ASP A 175 5.90 5.79 -19.79
N THR A 176 5.43 5.26 -18.65
CA THR A 176 5.72 5.80 -17.31
C THR A 176 6.53 4.82 -16.48
N GLU A 177 7.60 5.31 -15.84
CA GLU A 177 8.34 4.53 -14.86
C GLU A 177 7.53 4.36 -13.57
N LEU A 178 7.34 3.11 -13.15
CA LEU A 178 6.59 2.78 -11.94
C LEU A 178 7.53 2.58 -10.76
N ALA A 179 7.07 2.98 -9.59
CA ALA A 179 7.76 2.80 -8.32
C ALA A 179 7.69 1.34 -7.83
N PHE A 180 8.06 0.36 -8.67
CA PHE A 180 8.33 -1.05 -8.35
C PHE A 180 8.98 -1.77 -9.55
N ASP A 181 9.78 -2.83 -9.32
CA ASP A 181 10.34 -3.65 -10.42
C ASP A 181 9.34 -4.73 -10.86
N ARG A 182 9.17 -4.92 -12.19
CA ARG A 182 8.36 -5.99 -12.80
C ARG A 182 8.59 -7.39 -12.23
N GLN A 183 9.76 -7.69 -11.68
CA GLN A 183 10.08 -8.96 -11.01
C GLN A 183 9.18 -9.22 -9.80
N LEU A 184 8.65 -8.17 -9.16
CA LEU A 184 7.71 -8.30 -8.05
C LEU A 184 6.37 -8.91 -8.49
N LEU A 185 5.98 -8.75 -9.76
CA LEU A 185 4.78 -9.38 -10.33
C LEU A 185 4.87 -10.92 -10.30
N ARG A 186 6.09 -11.48 -10.34
CA ARG A 186 6.34 -12.93 -10.33
C ARG A 186 6.36 -13.54 -8.94
N LEU A 187 6.12 -12.76 -7.89
CA LEU A 187 6.08 -13.29 -6.54
C LEU A 187 4.75 -14.02 -6.33
N PRO A 188 4.76 -15.19 -5.65
CA PRO A 188 3.57 -16.05 -5.58
C PRO A 188 2.30 -15.35 -5.06
N ARG A 189 2.44 -14.40 -4.13
CA ARG A 189 1.31 -13.63 -3.61
C ARG A 189 0.69 -12.72 -4.68
N VAL A 190 1.53 -12.04 -5.46
CA VAL A 190 1.09 -11.12 -6.53
C VAL A 190 0.54 -11.93 -7.71
N GLU A 191 1.23 -13.00 -8.11
CA GLU A 191 0.78 -13.93 -9.14
C GLU A 191 -0.61 -14.49 -8.81
N HIS A 192 -0.79 -15.01 -7.59
CA HIS A 192 -2.09 -15.54 -7.18
C HIS A 192 -3.18 -14.47 -7.10
N ALA A 193 -2.83 -13.25 -6.69
CA ALA A 193 -3.78 -12.14 -6.60
C ALA A 193 -4.26 -11.69 -7.99
N LEU A 194 -3.39 -11.74 -9.01
CA LEU A 194 -3.75 -11.45 -10.39
C LEU A 194 -4.51 -12.59 -11.05
N GLY A 195 -3.96 -13.80 -11.01
CA GLY A 195 -4.38 -14.88 -11.89
C GLY A 195 -5.19 -16.00 -11.26
N ARG A 196 -5.25 -16.12 -9.93
CA ARG A 196 -5.80 -17.32 -9.26
C ARG A 196 -7.03 -17.08 -8.42
N TYR A 197 -7.01 -16.06 -7.56
CA TYR A 197 -8.03 -15.85 -6.55
C TYR A 197 -8.93 -14.67 -6.93
N PRO A 198 -10.26 -14.74 -6.68
CA PRO A 198 -11.18 -13.63 -6.88
C PRO A 198 -11.05 -12.62 -5.73
N ILE A 199 -9.87 -12.02 -5.59
CA ILE A 199 -9.58 -10.99 -4.59
C ILE A 199 -10.02 -9.64 -5.16
N ASP A 200 -10.58 -8.78 -4.31
CA ASP A 200 -10.87 -7.38 -4.64
C ASP A 200 -9.58 -6.54 -4.75
N ALA A 201 -9.71 -5.28 -5.18
CA ALA A 201 -8.63 -4.34 -5.36
C ALA A 201 -7.89 -4.09 -4.05
N GLY A 202 -8.62 -3.83 -2.96
CA GLY A 202 -8.03 -3.62 -1.64
C GLY A 202 -7.19 -4.82 -1.17
N GLY A 203 -7.70 -6.05 -1.39
CA GLY A 203 -6.99 -7.29 -1.08
C GLY A 203 -5.76 -7.50 -1.96
N ILE A 204 -5.82 -7.20 -3.25
CA ILE A 204 -4.67 -7.28 -4.17
C ILE A 204 -3.56 -6.32 -3.71
N LEU A 205 -3.90 -5.07 -3.42
CA LEU A 205 -2.94 -4.05 -2.97
C LEU A 205 -2.34 -4.41 -1.61
N THR A 206 -3.15 -4.97 -0.72
CA THR A 206 -2.68 -5.48 0.57
C THR A 206 -1.72 -6.67 0.40
N GLN A 207 -1.99 -7.61 -0.52
CA GLN A 207 -1.04 -8.69 -0.83
C GLN A 207 0.26 -8.16 -1.42
N PHE A 208 0.20 -7.12 -2.26
CA PHE A 208 1.39 -6.46 -2.78
C PHE A 208 2.18 -5.77 -1.66
N SER A 209 1.51 -5.00 -0.78
CA SER A 209 2.14 -4.38 0.40
C SER A 209 2.84 -5.41 1.28
N ASN A 210 2.13 -6.48 1.67
CA ASN A 210 2.70 -7.56 2.47
C ASN A 210 3.92 -8.23 1.81
N THR A 211 3.97 -8.24 0.48
CA THR A 211 5.10 -8.79 -0.28
C THR A 211 6.32 -7.87 -0.22
N ILE A 212 6.10 -6.55 -0.24
CA ILE A 212 7.15 -5.54 -0.03
C ILE A 212 7.71 -5.71 1.38
N ASP A 213 6.82 -5.72 2.39
CA ASP A 213 7.19 -5.79 3.81
C ASP A 213 8.02 -7.05 4.14
N GLN A 214 7.69 -8.20 3.53
CA GLN A 214 8.44 -9.45 3.73
C GLN A 214 9.84 -9.45 3.09
N LYS A 215 10.07 -8.63 2.07
CA LYS A 215 11.37 -8.52 1.39
C LYS A 215 12.22 -7.34 1.88
N SER A 216 11.61 -6.31 2.46
CA SER A 216 12.24 -5.01 2.71
C SER A 216 13.11 -4.96 3.96
N LYS A 217 14.03 -5.90 4.17
CA LYS A 217 15.09 -5.65 5.15
C LYS A 217 16.14 -4.67 4.66
N LEU A 218 16.36 -4.46 3.34
CA LEU A 218 17.38 -3.49 2.87
C LEU A 218 17.16 -2.76 1.50
N ASP A 219 16.26 -3.14 0.58
CA ASP A 219 16.34 -2.62 -0.83
C ASP A 219 15.03 -2.12 -1.51
N HIS A 220 13.92 -1.94 -0.77
CA HIS A 220 12.60 -1.65 -1.38
C HIS A 220 11.87 -0.43 -0.79
N HIS A 221 12.61 0.57 -0.30
CA HIS A 221 12.04 1.78 0.32
C HIS A 221 11.15 2.60 -0.65
N ASN A 222 11.45 2.58 -1.95
CA ASN A 222 10.68 3.31 -2.97
C ASN A 222 9.49 2.51 -3.54
N VAL A 223 9.25 1.27 -3.09
CA VAL A 223 8.24 0.41 -3.72
C VAL A 223 6.83 0.78 -3.27
N SER A 224 5.91 0.89 -4.23
CA SER A 224 4.55 1.37 -4.00
C SER A 224 3.46 0.44 -4.56
N PRO A 225 2.55 -0.06 -3.71
CA PRO A 225 1.32 -0.71 -4.16
C PRO A 225 0.42 0.23 -4.98
N GLU A 226 0.48 1.55 -4.77
CA GLU A 226 -0.24 2.52 -5.61
C GLU A 226 0.31 2.56 -7.04
N ALA A 227 1.61 2.36 -7.23
CA ALA A 227 2.18 2.18 -8.56
C ALA A 227 1.69 0.90 -9.24
N PHE A 228 1.41 -0.16 -8.47
CA PHE A 228 0.76 -1.36 -9.00
C PHE A 228 -0.71 -1.10 -9.37
N ARG A 229 -1.43 -0.27 -8.60
CA ARG A 229 -2.78 0.21 -9.00
C ARG A 229 -2.74 0.95 -10.33
N GLU A 230 -1.78 1.86 -10.51
CA GLU A 230 -1.64 2.62 -11.77
C GLU A 230 -1.27 1.74 -12.95
N LEU A 231 -0.45 0.68 -12.75
CA LEU A 231 -0.23 -0.32 -13.79
C LEU A 231 -1.55 -0.93 -14.28
N LEU A 232 -2.44 -1.30 -13.35
CA LEU A 232 -3.73 -1.92 -13.69
C LEU A 232 -4.67 -0.93 -14.40
N PHE A 233 -4.66 0.34 -14.01
CA PHE A 233 -5.41 1.38 -14.73
C PHE A 233 -4.84 1.67 -16.12
N ALA A 234 -3.52 1.74 -16.25
CA ALA A 234 -2.85 1.93 -17.53
C ALA A 234 -3.14 0.75 -18.48
N PHE A 235 -3.07 -0.48 -17.96
CA PHE A 235 -3.43 -1.68 -18.71
C PHE A 235 -4.89 -1.63 -19.18
N ALA A 236 -5.83 -1.32 -18.28
CA ALA A 236 -7.24 -1.19 -18.65
C ALA A 236 -7.45 -0.13 -19.74
N THR A 237 -6.78 1.02 -19.61
CA THR A 237 -6.87 2.11 -20.60
C THR A 237 -6.29 1.70 -21.96
N HIS A 238 -5.15 1.01 -21.97
CA HIS A 238 -4.50 0.56 -23.20
C HIS A 238 -5.34 -0.48 -23.98
N HIS A 239 -6.09 -1.30 -23.25
CA HIS A 239 -6.96 -2.34 -23.82
C HIS A 239 -8.43 -1.91 -23.97
N ASP A 240 -8.74 -0.61 -23.86
CA ASP A 240 -10.10 -0.07 -23.93
C ASP A 240 -11.11 -0.75 -22.96
N ILE A 241 -10.63 -1.21 -21.80
CA ILE A 241 -11.44 -1.86 -20.76
C ILE A 241 -12.16 -0.79 -19.93
N THR A 242 -13.48 -0.73 -20.07
CA THR A 242 -14.32 0.29 -19.40
C THR A 242 -15.06 -0.21 -18.16
N GLY A 243 -15.15 -1.53 -17.97
CA GLY A 243 -15.89 -2.15 -16.85
C GLY A 243 -17.40 -2.28 -17.08
N GLU A 244 -17.89 -1.85 -18.26
CA GLU A 244 -19.28 -2.02 -18.70
C GLU A 244 -19.32 -3.10 -19.78
N GLY A 245 -20.15 -4.13 -19.59
CA GLY A 245 -20.33 -5.18 -20.59
C GLY A 245 -20.97 -4.63 -21.86
N GLU A 246 -20.50 -5.06 -23.03
CA GLU A 246 -21.16 -4.83 -24.32
C GLU A 246 -22.61 -5.36 -24.36
#